data_AF-A0AAV3S9Y0-F1
#
_entry.id   AF-A0AAV3S9Y0-F1
#
_cell.length_a   1.000
_cell.length_b   1.000
_cell.length_c   1.000
_cell.angle_alpha   90.00
_cell.angle_beta   90.00
_cell.angle_gamma   90.00
#
_symmetry.space_group_name_H-M   'P 1'
#
loop_
_entity.id
_entity.type
_entity.pdbx_description
1 polymer ?
#
loop_
_entity_poly.entity_id
_entity_poly.type
_entity_poly.pdbx_seq_one_letter_code
_entity_poly.pdbx_strand_id
1 'polypeptide(L)'
;MEVRDVIDRHNITYLIPRPVYAADLDQIEKLEEHPLADVAVERAVPLSVDGRSHELSFMYVPSTEEDGKYAVFTTNRDVTPDQVMGLTAQYSHRWQIESEYKTIKHHFLPTTASTDYRVRLLYFVLGVVMYNVWRLTNLLLREAVSGSLGAKPPLRAGEVVELVGFCLVPPD
;
A
#
# COMPACT_ATOMS: atom_id res chain seq x y z
N MET A 1 -5.24 -15.47 19.69
CA MET A 1 -4.01 -14.65 19.74
C MET A 1 -4.34 -13.34 19.07
N GLU A 2 -4.24 -12.23 19.81
CA GLU A 2 -4.58 -10.91 19.29
C GLU A 2 -3.34 -10.24 18.69
N VAL A 3 -3.37 -9.97 17.39
CA VAL A 3 -2.18 -9.52 16.62
C VAL A 3 -1.62 -8.19 17.15
N ARG A 4 -2.49 -7.25 17.51
CA ARG A 4 -2.11 -5.94 18.05
C ARG A 4 -1.29 -6.07 19.34
N ASP A 5 -1.76 -6.92 20.25
CA ASP A 5 -1.05 -7.21 21.51
C ASP A 5 0.29 -7.91 21.27
N VAL A 6 0.36 -8.86 20.32
CA VAL A 6 1.65 -9.50 19.96
C VAL A 6 2.66 -8.49 19.44
N ILE A 7 2.26 -7.60 18.52
CA ILE A 7 3.17 -6.58 17.97
C ILE A 7 3.60 -5.59 19.05
N ASP A 8 2.68 -5.18 19.90
CA ASP A 8 2.95 -4.28 21.02
C ASP A 8 3.95 -4.88 22.02
N ARG A 9 3.84 -6.18 22.34
CA ARG A 9 4.80 -6.91 23.19
C ARG A 9 6.24 -6.87 22.64
N HIS A 10 6.40 -6.71 21.33
CA HIS A 10 7.70 -6.58 20.68
C HIS A 10 8.20 -5.13 20.59
N ASN A 11 7.50 -4.16 21.19
CA ASN A 11 7.78 -2.73 21.10
C ASN A 11 7.84 -2.21 19.65
N ILE A 12 6.99 -2.77 18.78
CA ILE A 12 6.88 -2.36 17.39
C ILE A 12 5.65 -1.47 17.24
N THR A 13 5.83 -0.32 16.57
CA THR A 13 4.70 0.52 16.20
C THR A 13 3.92 -0.11 15.05
N TYR A 14 2.59 -0.16 15.17
CA TYR A 14 1.73 -0.65 14.09
C TYR A 14 0.74 0.40 13.63
N LEU A 15 0.29 0.24 12.38
CA LEU A 15 -0.82 0.96 11.77
C LEU A 15 -1.64 -0.06 10.99
N ILE A 16 -2.86 -0.34 11.45
CA ILE A 16 -3.69 -1.44 10.92
C ILE A 16 -5.08 -0.89 10.58
N PRO A 17 -5.54 -0.96 9.31
CA PRO A 17 -6.92 -0.65 8.98
C PRO A 17 -7.83 -1.71 9.59
N ARG A 18 -8.99 -1.29 10.08
CA ARG A 18 -10.02 -2.18 10.63
C ARG A 18 -11.37 -1.88 9.98
N PRO A 19 -12.29 -2.85 9.96
CA PRO A 19 -13.68 -2.58 9.61
C PRO A 19 -14.26 -1.50 10.52
N VAL A 20 -15.23 -0.75 9.98
CA VAL A 20 -16.08 0.14 10.78
C VAL A 20 -17.06 -0.72 11.57
N TYR A 21 -17.17 -0.50 12.87
CA TYR A 21 -18.12 -1.18 13.75
C TYR A 21 -19.16 -0.19 14.30
N ALA A 22 -20.21 -0.71 14.95
CA ALA A 22 -21.26 0.13 15.54
C ALA A 22 -20.71 1.18 16.52
N ALA A 23 -19.65 0.85 17.27
CA ALA A 23 -19.00 1.77 18.21
C ALA A 23 -18.29 2.96 17.52
N ASP A 24 -18.02 2.86 16.22
CA ASP A 24 -17.36 3.90 15.44
C ASP A 24 -18.36 4.93 14.87
N LEU A 25 -19.65 4.60 14.83
CA LEU A 25 -20.68 5.38 14.13
C LEU A 25 -20.88 6.77 14.75
N ASP A 26 -20.96 6.87 16.07
CA ASP A 26 -21.13 8.15 16.77
C ASP A 26 -19.98 9.13 16.48
N GLN A 27 -18.77 8.61 16.27
CA GLN A 27 -17.60 9.44 15.96
C GLN A 27 -17.58 9.86 14.50
N ILE A 28 -18.05 9.00 13.60
CA ILE A 28 -18.22 9.30 12.18
C ILE A 28 -19.32 10.34 11.97
N GLU A 29 -20.47 10.21 12.65
CA GLU A 29 -21.57 11.18 12.59
C GLU A 29 -21.10 12.57 13.03
N LYS A 30 -20.34 12.67 14.13
CA LYS A 30 -19.73 13.94 14.57
C LYS A 30 -18.80 14.56 13.53
N LEU A 31 -18.09 13.73 12.75
CA LEU A 31 -17.22 14.21 11.68
C LEU A 31 -18.03 14.71 10.48
N GLU A 32 -19.08 14.00 10.09
CA GLU A 32 -20.00 14.40 9.02
C GLU A 32 -20.72 15.73 9.34
N GLU A 33 -21.07 15.94 10.59
CA GLU A 33 -21.72 17.19 11.05
C GLU A 33 -20.73 18.35 11.24
N HIS A 34 -19.42 18.10 11.35
CA HIS A 34 -18.45 19.14 11.65
C HIS A 34 -18.11 19.96 10.39
N PRO A 35 -18.17 21.31 10.44
CA PRO A 35 -18.05 22.14 9.24
C PRO A 35 -16.65 22.14 8.59
N LEU A 36 -15.61 21.74 9.33
CA LEU A 36 -14.21 21.86 8.90
C LEU A 36 -13.33 20.63 9.20
N ALA A 37 -13.84 19.65 9.94
CA ALA A 37 -13.00 18.54 10.42
C ALA A 37 -13.37 17.31 9.61
N ASP A 38 -12.39 16.80 8.89
CA ASP A 38 -12.48 15.59 8.06
C ASP A 38 -11.75 14.40 8.71
N VAL A 39 -11.06 14.64 9.83
CA VAL A 39 -10.33 13.60 10.58
C VAL A 39 -10.61 13.69 12.08
N ALA A 40 -10.69 12.54 12.75
CA ALA A 40 -10.75 12.45 14.20
C ALA A 40 -9.80 11.39 14.75
N VAL A 41 -9.43 11.55 16.02
CA VAL A 41 -8.66 10.57 16.78
C VAL A 41 -9.35 10.28 18.10
N GLU A 42 -9.69 9.02 18.33
CA GLU A 42 -10.04 8.50 19.65
C GLU A 42 -8.77 7.91 20.28
N ARG A 43 -8.35 8.44 21.43
CA ARG A 43 -7.07 8.08 22.07
C ARG A 43 -7.30 7.27 23.33
N ALA A 44 -6.23 6.64 23.81
CA ALA A 44 -6.20 5.90 25.07
C ALA A 44 -7.29 4.81 25.17
N VAL A 45 -7.61 4.19 24.03
CA VAL A 45 -8.56 3.07 23.99
C VAL A 45 -7.85 1.85 24.58
N PRO A 46 -8.38 1.20 25.63
CA PRO A 46 -7.71 0.05 26.23
C PRO A 46 -7.93 -1.21 25.40
N LEU A 47 -6.86 -1.95 25.11
CA LEU A 47 -6.92 -3.33 24.63
C LEU A 47 -6.34 -4.26 25.69
N SER A 48 -7.21 -5.11 26.25
CA SER A 48 -6.83 -6.09 27.26
C SER A 48 -6.85 -7.51 26.68
N VAL A 49 -5.71 -8.19 26.72
CA VAL A 49 -5.49 -9.54 26.20
C VAL A 49 -4.69 -10.33 27.22
N ASP A 50 -5.21 -11.48 27.67
CA ASP A 50 -4.54 -12.38 28.62
C ASP A 50 -4.02 -11.68 29.90
N GLY A 51 -4.75 -10.67 30.40
CA GLY A 51 -4.39 -9.91 31.61
C GLY A 51 -3.36 -8.80 31.41
N ARG A 52 -2.81 -8.63 30.20
CA ARG A 52 -2.05 -7.45 29.80
C ARG A 52 -3.00 -6.44 29.17
N SER A 53 -2.80 -5.15 29.46
CA SER A 53 -3.50 -4.06 28.81
C SER A 53 -2.49 -3.10 28.19
N HIS A 54 -2.81 -2.59 27.00
CA HIS A 54 -2.09 -1.47 26.40
C HIS A 54 -3.08 -0.54 25.72
N GLU A 55 -2.67 0.71 25.56
CA GLU A 55 -3.48 1.74 24.91
C GLU A 55 -3.29 1.72 23.39
N LEU A 56 -4.34 2.11 22.69
CA LEU A 56 -4.32 2.34 21.25
C LEU A 56 -5.11 3.61 20.90
N SER A 57 -4.86 4.11 19.71
CA SER A 57 -5.60 5.21 19.10
C SER A 57 -6.36 4.68 17.88
N PHE A 58 -7.64 5.06 17.78
CA PHE A 58 -8.40 4.96 16.54
C PHE A 58 -8.33 6.27 15.77
N MET A 59 -8.10 6.18 14.47
CA MET A 59 -8.07 7.32 13.56
C MET A 59 -9.16 7.13 12.53
N TYR A 60 -9.98 8.16 12.38
CA TYR A 60 -11.08 8.24 11.43
C TYR A 60 -10.65 9.16 10.31
N VAL A 61 -10.64 8.66 9.08
CA VAL A 61 -10.22 9.41 7.89
C VAL A 61 -11.21 9.23 6.76
N PRO A 62 -11.31 10.18 5.82
CA PRO A 62 -12.12 9.98 4.62
C PRO A 62 -11.61 8.77 3.85
N SER A 63 -12.53 7.94 3.37
CA SER A 63 -12.22 6.77 2.57
C SER A 63 -11.70 7.20 1.20
N THR A 64 -10.62 6.57 0.75
CA THR A 64 -10.12 6.74 -0.62
C THR A 64 -10.85 5.86 -1.64
N GLU A 65 -11.66 4.90 -1.17
CA GLU A 65 -12.37 3.93 -2.02
C GLU A 65 -13.83 4.34 -2.27
N GLU A 66 -14.48 4.94 -1.27
CA GLU A 66 -15.90 5.29 -1.33
C GLU A 66 -16.09 6.73 -0.87
N ASP A 67 -16.57 7.57 -1.78
CA ASP A 67 -16.82 8.98 -1.50
C ASP A 67 -17.90 9.16 -0.41
N GLY A 68 -17.67 10.11 0.49
CA GLY A 68 -18.56 10.37 1.63
C GLY A 68 -18.53 9.29 2.73
N LYS A 69 -17.61 8.32 2.70
CA LYS A 69 -17.43 7.35 3.79
C LYS A 69 -16.12 7.56 4.54
N TYR A 70 -16.02 6.94 5.72
CA TYR A 70 -14.83 6.97 6.55
C TYR A 70 -14.18 5.59 6.66
N ALA A 71 -12.85 5.57 6.70
CA ALA A 71 -12.03 4.43 7.04
C ALA A 71 -11.47 4.58 8.47
N VAL A 72 -11.32 3.47 9.17
CA VAL A 72 -10.82 3.44 10.54
C VAL A 72 -9.47 2.73 10.59
N PHE A 73 -8.49 3.39 11.20
CA PHE A 73 -7.16 2.86 11.44
C PHE A 73 -6.88 2.73 12.92
N THR A 74 -6.16 1.68 13.31
CA THR A 74 -5.71 1.47 14.69
C THR A 74 -4.19 1.56 14.76
N THR A 75 -3.68 2.22 15.81
CA THR A 75 -2.24 2.28 16.11
C THR A 75 -1.99 2.26 17.62
N ASN A 76 -0.83 1.73 18.06
CA ASN A 76 -0.35 1.87 19.45
C ASN A 76 0.50 3.14 19.66
N ARG A 77 0.57 4.02 18.65
CA ARG A 77 1.19 5.33 18.77
C ARG A 77 0.18 6.34 19.32
N ASP A 78 0.66 7.27 20.16
CA ASP A 78 -0.08 8.49 20.45
C ASP A 78 -0.03 9.42 19.23
N VAL A 79 -1.19 9.66 18.63
CA VAL A 79 -1.33 10.37 17.35
C VAL A 79 -2.19 11.60 17.55
N THR A 80 -1.80 12.70 16.91
CA THR A 80 -2.60 13.93 16.84
C THR A 80 -3.37 14.04 15.53
N PRO A 81 -4.53 14.73 15.49
CA PRO A 81 -5.32 14.89 14.26
C PRO A 81 -4.49 15.38 13.06
N ASP A 82 -3.53 16.30 13.27
CA ASP A 82 -2.62 16.81 12.24
C ASP A 82 -1.66 15.75 11.67
N GLN A 83 -1.37 14.68 12.42
CA GLN A 83 -0.52 13.59 11.98
C GLN A 83 -1.27 12.50 11.22
N VAL A 84 -2.60 12.42 11.37
CA VAL A 84 -3.44 11.33 10.86
C VAL A 84 -3.28 11.19 9.35
N MET A 85 -3.46 12.28 8.60
CA MET A 85 -3.33 12.27 7.14
C MET A 85 -1.95 11.80 6.68
N GLY A 86 -0.88 12.23 7.36
CA GLY A 86 0.48 11.82 7.02
C GLY A 86 0.71 10.33 7.24
N LEU A 87 0.19 9.77 8.34
CA LEU A 87 0.30 8.35 8.67
C LEU A 87 -0.51 7.48 7.71
N THR A 88 -1.75 7.87 7.40
CA THR A 88 -2.60 7.13 6.46
C THR A 88 -2.09 7.23 5.02
N ALA A 89 -1.55 8.39 4.61
CA ALA A 89 -0.87 8.53 3.33
C ALA A 89 0.36 7.61 3.22
N GLN A 90 1.18 7.51 4.27
CA GLN A 90 2.29 6.55 4.29
C GLN A 90 1.80 5.09 4.20
N TYR A 91 0.68 4.77 4.84
CA TYR A 91 0.06 3.45 4.72
C TYR A 91 -0.38 3.14 3.28
N SER A 92 -0.85 4.14 2.53
CA SER A 92 -1.27 3.97 1.14
C SER A 92 -0.13 3.45 0.24
N HIS A 93 1.13 3.70 0.58
CA HIS A 93 2.28 3.14 -0.14
C HIS A 93 2.33 1.60 -0.07
N ARG A 94 1.69 0.96 0.92
CA ARG A 94 1.56 -0.50 0.99
C ARG A 94 0.78 -1.04 -0.21
N TRP A 95 -0.29 -0.35 -0.61
CA TRP A 95 -1.07 -0.72 -1.80
C TRP A 95 -0.25 -0.62 -3.07
N GLN A 96 0.67 0.36 -3.13
CA GLN A 96 1.60 0.47 -4.25
C GLN A 96 2.39 -0.84 -4.39
N ILE A 97 2.96 -1.39 -3.32
CA ILE A 97 3.69 -2.67 -3.38
C ILE A 97 2.82 -3.81 -3.96
N GLU A 98 1.57 -3.94 -3.52
CA GLU A 98 0.66 -4.97 -4.07
C GLU A 98 0.42 -4.78 -5.57
N SER A 99 0.21 -3.53 -5.99
CA SER A 99 0.03 -3.18 -7.40
C SER A 99 1.29 -3.53 -8.23
N GLU A 100 2.48 -3.25 -7.70
CA GLU A 100 3.76 -3.55 -8.35
C GLU A 100 3.97 -5.06 -8.49
N TYR A 101 3.71 -5.83 -7.42
CA TYR A 101 3.74 -7.29 -7.46
C TYR A 101 2.75 -7.88 -8.46
N LYS A 102 1.55 -7.30 -8.56
CA LYS A 102 0.55 -7.70 -9.55
C LYS A 102 1.08 -7.48 -10.96
N THR A 103 1.71 -6.35 -11.25
CA THR A 103 2.36 -6.09 -12.54
C THR A 103 3.48 -7.09 -12.82
N ILE A 104 4.37 -7.37 -11.85
CA ILE A 104 5.42 -8.38 -12.00
C ILE A 104 4.82 -9.73 -12.39
N LYS A 105 3.83 -10.22 -11.63
CA LYS A 105 3.20 -11.53 -11.86
C LYS A 105 2.51 -11.63 -13.22
N HIS A 106 1.85 -10.58 -13.68
CA HIS A 106 1.07 -10.62 -14.93
C HIS A 106 1.88 -10.35 -16.19
N HIS A 107 2.93 -9.52 -16.12
CA HIS A 107 3.63 -9.05 -17.32
C HIS A 107 5.08 -9.51 -17.41
N PHE A 108 5.74 -9.80 -16.30
CA PHE A 108 7.18 -10.01 -16.26
C PHE A 108 7.60 -11.38 -15.74
N LEU A 109 6.73 -12.07 -15.00
CA LEU A 109 7.01 -13.39 -14.45
C LEU A 109 6.79 -14.46 -15.52
N PRO A 110 7.84 -15.17 -15.98
CA PRO A 110 7.68 -16.26 -16.93
C PRO A 110 6.92 -17.44 -16.31
N THR A 111 6.11 -18.13 -17.11
CA THR A 111 5.46 -19.37 -16.69
C THR A 111 6.49 -20.52 -16.67
N THR A 112 6.44 -21.35 -15.62
CA THR A 112 7.32 -22.53 -15.48
C THR A 112 6.54 -23.75 -15.02
N ALA A 113 6.83 -24.90 -15.63
CA ALA A 113 6.33 -26.19 -15.16
C ALA A 113 7.23 -26.81 -14.08
N SER A 114 8.40 -26.22 -13.79
CA SER A 114 9.34 -26.75 -12.81
C SER A 114 8.79 -26.62 -11.38
N THR A 115 8.99 -27.68 -10.59
CA THR A 115 8.71 -27.70 -9.15
C THR A 115 9.92 -27.31 -8.31
N ASP A 116 11.12 -27.22 -8.92
CA ASP A 116 12.33 -26.79 -8.22
C ASP A 116 12.20 -25.31 -7.81
N TYR A 117 12.31 -25.06 -6.50
CA TYR A 117 12.22 -23.71 -5.94
C TYR A 117 13.30 -22.78 -6.50
N ARG A 118 14.47 -23.30 -6.88
CA ARG A 118 15.57 -22.52 -7.45
C ARG A 118 15.19 -21.92 -8.80
N VAL A 119 14.51 -22.71 -9.63
CA VAL A 119 14.00 -22.26 -10.93
C VAL A 119 12.90 -21.21 -10.74
N ARG A 120 11.96 -21.45 -9.81
CA ARG A 120 10.90 -20.47 -9.50
C ARG A 120 11.48 -19.16 -8.94
N LEU A 121 12.49 -19.24 -8.08
CA LEU A 121 13.19 -18.08 -7.55
C LEU A 121 13.92 -17.31 -8.65
N LEU A 122 14.64 -18.00 -9.54
CA LEU A 122 15.31 -17.37 -10.68
C LEU A 122 14.31 -16.59 -11.55
N TYR A 123 13.16 -17.20 -11.87
CA TYR A 123 12.13 -16.55 -12.69
C TYR A 123 11.50 -15.35 -11.97
N PHE A 124 11.31 -15.46 -10.66
CA PHE A 124 10.85 -14.35 -9.85
C PHE A 124 11.84 -13.18 -9.88
N VAL A 125 13.13 -13.43 -9.65
CA VAL A 125 14.19 -12.41 -9.69
C VAL A 125 14.27 -11.77 -11.08
N LEU A 126 14.19 -12.58 -12.15
CA LEU A 126 14.16 -12.07 -13.53
C LEU A 126 12.95 -11.15 -13.76
N GLY A 127 11.76 -11.53 -13.28
CA GLY A 127 10.56 -10.71 -13.36
C GLY A 127 10.70 -9.37 -12.61
N VAL A 128 11.35 -9.37 -11.44
CA VAL A 128 11.66 -8.14 -10.68
C VAL A 128 12.64 -7.25 -11.46
N VAL A 129 13.67 -7.83 -12.07
CA VAL A 129 14.64 -7.07 -12.89
C VAL A 129 13.93 -6.44 -14.10
N MET A 130 13.10 -7.20 -14.82
CA MET A 130 12.37 -6.68 -15.98
C MET A 130 11.38 -5.57 -15.60
N TYR A 131 10.72 -5.70 -14.44
CA TYR A 131 9.89 -4.65 -13.88
C TYR A 131 10.67 -3.37 -13.60
N ASN A 132 11.87 -3.49 -13.01
CA ASN A 132 12.74 -2.35 -12.73
C ASN A 132 13.25 -1.69 -14.01
N VAL A 133 13.58 -2.47 -15.05
CA VAL A 133 13.90 -1.93 -16.38
C VAL A 133 12.72 -1.12 -16.93
N TRP A 134 11.51 -1.67 -16.89
CA TRP A 134 10.30 -0.95 -17.32
C TRP A 134 10.08 0.35 -16.54
N ARG A 135 10.23 0.35 -15.22
CA ARG A 135 10.13 1.55 -14.38
C ARG A 135 11.20 2.59 -14.74
N LEU A 136 12.44 2.16 -14.91
CA LEU A 136 13.56 3.03 -15.27
C LEU A 136 13.36 3.65 -16.66
N THR A 137 12.97 2.86 -17.66
CA THR A 137 12.70 3.37 -19.00
C THR A 137 11.60 4.43 -18.99
N ASN A 138 10.51 4.21 -18.24
CA ASN A 138 9.44 5.20 -18.10
C ASN A 138 9.88 6.47 -17.36
N LEU A 139 10.80 6.37 -16.40
CA LEU A 139 11.40 7.51 -15.73
C LEU A 139 12.25 8.33 -16.71
N LEU A 140 13.18 7.67 -17.40
CA LEU A 140 14.07 8.31 -18.37
C LEU A 140 13.30 8.95 -19.53
N LEU A 141 12.22 8.32 -20.00
CA LEU A 141 11.36 8.87 -21.06
C LEU A 141 10.68 10.18 -20.62
N ARG A 142 10.30 10.29 -19.34
CA ARG A 142 9.72 11.52 -18.79
C ARG A 142 10.75 12.64 -18.66
N GLU A 143 11.99 12.29 -18.33
CA GLU A 143 13.10 13.25 -18.27
C GLU A 143 13.49 13.73 -19.67
N ALA A 144 13.43 12.86 -20.67
CA ALA A 144 13.83 13.16 -22.05
C ALA A 144 12.81 14.02 -22.82
N VAL A 145 11.54 14.06 -22.41
CA VAL A 145 10.46 14.75 -23.14
C VAL A 145 10.00 15.99 -22.37
N SER A 146 10.04 17.15 -23.03
CA SER A 146 9.70 18.46 -22.44
C SER A 146 8.21 18.66 -22.08
N GLY A 147 7.37 17.63 -22.22
CA GLY A 147 5.92 17.69 -22.03
C GLY A 147 5.44 16.71 -20.94
N SER A 148 4.35 17.05 -20.25
CA SER A 148 3.76 16.16 -19.25
C SER A 148 3.16 14.92 -19.93
N LEU A 149 3.73 13.75 -19.65
CA LEU A 149 3.22 12.47 -20.15
C LEU A 149 2.11 11.87 -19.26
N GLY A 150 1.49 12.67 -18.38
CA GLY A 150 0.44 12.23 -17.45
C GLY A 150 0.95 11.30 -16.35
N ALA A 151 0.06 10.80 -15.49
CA ALA A 151 0.46 9.97 -14.34
C ALA A 151 0.72 8.49 -14.69
N LYS A 152 0.09 7.96 -15.74
CA LYS A 152 0.24 6.56 -16.15
C LYS A 152 1.59 6.33 -16.85
N PRO A 153 2.18 5.13 -16.76
CA PRO A 153 3.41 4.79 -17.48
C PRO A 153 3.24 5.05 -18.98
N PRO A 154 4.06 5.94 -19.59
CA PRO A 154 3.95 6.24 -21.02
C PRO A 154 4.19 5.02 -21.92
N LEU A 155 5.14 4.15 -21.52
CA LEU A 155 5.34 2.81 -22.09
C LEU A 155 4.68 1.79 -21.19
N ARG A 156 3.83 0.94 -21.76
CA ARG A 156 3.18 -0.18 -21.07
C ARG A 156 4.17 -1.32 -20.85
N ALA A 157 3.86 -2.18 -19.87
CA ALA A 157 4.72 -3.30 -19.51
C ALA A 157 5.00 -4.24 -20.69
N GLY A 158 3.98 -4.58 -21.49
CA GLY A 158 4.13 -5.44 -22.67
C GLY A 158 5.03 -4.83 -23.75
N GLU A 159 4.95 -3.52 -23.99
CA GLU A 159 5.76 -2.83 -25.00
C GLU A 159 7.26 -2.88 -24.65
N VAL A 160 7.61 -2.78 -23.36
CA VAL A 160 9.02 -2.94 -22.94
C VAL A 160 9.50 -4.38 -23.11
N VAL A 161 8.65 -5.38 -22.86
CA VAL A 161 9.02 -6.79 -23.11
C VAL A 161 9.32 -7.02 -24.59
N GLU A 162 8.49 -6.47 -25.49
CA GLU A 162 8.71 -6.55 -26.95
C GLU A 162 10.00 -5.86 -27.38
N LEU A 163 10.25 -4.64 -26.88
CA LEU A 163 11.48 -3.89 -27.18
C LEU A 163 12.75 -4.63 -26.72
N VAL A 164 12.73 -5.16 -25.50
CA VAL A 164 13.85 -5.96 -24.98
C VAL A 164 14.02 -7.23 -25.80
N GLY A 165 12.93 -7.90 -26.17
CA GLY A 165 12.97 -9.07 -27.05
C GLY A 165 13.66 -8.77 -28.39
N PHE A 166 13.30 -7.66 -29.04
CA PHE A 166 13.92 -7.19 -30.27
C PHE A 166 15.43 -6.90 -30.10
N CYS A 167 15.84 -6.29 -28.99
CA CYS A 167 17.26 -6.00 -28.73
C CYS A 167 18.09 -7.25 -28.43
N LEU A 168 17.49 -8.28 -27.80
CA LEU A 168 18.18 -9.51 -27.42
C LEU A 168 18.25 -10.53 -28.56
N VAL A 169 17.23 -10.55 -29.41
CA VAL A 169 17.14 -11.43 -30.58
C VAL A 169 16.82 -10.54 -31.79
N PRO A 170 17.84 -9.97 -32.46
CA PRO A 170 17.60 -9.18 -33.65
C PRO A 170 16.91 -10.06 -34.70
N PRO A 171 15.94 -9.52 -35.46
CA PRO A 171 15.35 -10.25 -36.56
C PRO A 171 16.43 -10.59 -37.61
N ASP A 172 16.40 -11.83 -38.10
CA ASP A 172 17.25 -12.30 -39.22
C ASP A 172 17.01 -11.47 -40.50
#